data_AF-A0A8T5S8V8-F1
#
_entry.id   AF-A0A8T5S8V8-F1
#
_cell.length_a   1.000
_cell.length_b   1.000
_cell.length_c   1.000
_cell.angle_alpha   90.00
_cell.angle_beta   90.00
_cell.angle_gamma   90.00
#
_symmetry.space_group_name_H-M   'P 1'
#
loop_
_entity.id
_entity.type
_entity.pdbx_description
1 polymer ?
#
loop_
_entity_poly.entity_id
_entity_poly.type
_entity_poly.pdbx_seq_one_letter_code
_entity_poly.pdbx_strand_id
1 'polypeptide(L)'
;YPNLFVPAGITFSIWGVIYVLLGIFVVYQFRDIVKDEKVDMPFLEKISYFFIISNIANTFWIFFWHYGLIYFSIIAMIVILFSLIMIYLRLDFGKEKLNTKENWFVYKPFSIYLGWITVATIANVTAVLISAGVESSGLLAEILTVLVISVAVIITIAILFLRKDYAYSLVVLWALFGIFLKQLGFNLTVTITAIIAVIIVAAGIIFTVYRAKR
;
A
#
# COMPACT_ATOMS: atom_id res chain seq x y z
N TYR A 1 2.24 -11.92 -16.68
CA TYR A 1 1.89 -10.58 -17.21
C TYR A 1 3.01 -9.57 -16.94
N PRO A 2 4.19 -9.71 -17.58
CA PRO A 2 5.29 -8.76 -17.43
C PRO A 2 4.89 -7.38 -17.94
N ASN A 3 5.30 -6.31 -17.24
CA ASN A 3 5.01 -4.94 -17.63
C ASN A 3 5.99 -3.94 -17.00
N LEU A 4 5.99 -2.70 -17.50
CA LEU A 4 6.94 -1.67 -17.09
C LEU A 4 6.69 -1.14 -15.66
N PHE A 5 5.46 -1.26 -15.13
CA PHE A 5 5.12 -0.77 -13.79
C PHE A 5 5.48 -1.76 -12.68
N VAL A 6 5.50 -3.07 -12.94
CA VAL A 6 5.77 -4.07 -11.89
C VAL A 6 7.20 -3.90 -11.34
N PRO A 7 7.35 -3.77 -10.01
CA PRO A 7 8.66 -3.57 -9.40
C PRO A 7 9.51 -4.85 -9.39
N ALA A 8 10.77 -4.72 -9.00
CA ALA A 8 11.67 -5.84 -8.82
C ALA A 8 11.13 -6.86 -7.80
N GLY A 9 11.46 -8.14 -7.97
CA GLY A 9 10.95 -9.22 -7.11
C GLY A 9 11.19 -9.00 -5.62
N ILE A 10 12.34 -8.40 -5.26
CA ILE A 10 12.67 -8.04 -3.87
C ILE A 10 11.65 -7.10 -3.23
N THR A 11 10.97 -6.26 -4.01
CA THR A 11 9.99 -5.29 -3.52
C THR A 11 8.78 -5.99 -2.89
N PHE A 12 8.43 -7.19 -3.35
CA PHE A 12 7.35 -8.00 -2.79
C PHE A 12 7.65 -8.55 -1.39
N SER A 13 8.88 -8.43 -0.88
CA SER A 13 9.22 -8.76 0.52
C SER A 13 8.43 -7.94 1.54
N ILE A 14 7.84 -6.81 1.12
CA ILE A 14 6.94 -5.99 1.94
C ILE A 14 5.74 -6.79 2.47
N TRP A 15 5.30 -7.84 1.78
CA TRP A 15 4.27 -8.74 2.30
C TRP A 15 4.65 -9.39 3.63
N GLY A 16 5.92 -9.78 3.79
CA GLY A 16 6.41 -10.31 5.07
C GLY A 16 6.29 -9.28 6.20
N VAL A 17 6.63 -8.02 5.92
CA VAL A 17 6.47 -6.92 6.88
C VAL A 17 5.00 -6.71 7.23
N ILE A 18 4.11 -6.68 6.24
CA ILE A 18 2.67 -6.52 6.43
C ILE A 18 2.13 -7.66 7.31
N TYR A 19 2.44 -8.91 6.98
CA TYR A 19 1.94 -10.06 7.74
C TYR A 19 2.46 -10.09 9.18
N VAL A 20 3.72 -9.73 9.41
CA VAL A 20 4.27 -9.60 10.78
C VAL A 20 3.52 -8.51 11.55
N LEU A 21 3.31 -7.33 10.95
CA LEU A 21 2.62 -6.22 11.61
C LEU A 21 1.15 -6.53 11.89
N LEU A 22 0.46 -7.20 10.96
CA LEU A 22 -0.92 -7.67 11.18
C LEU A 22 -0.98 -8.76 12.24
N GLY A 23 0.01 -9.66 12.28
CA GLY A 23 0.15 -10.66 13.36
C GLY A 23 0.32 -10.00 14.73
N ILE A 24 1.16 -8.95 14.82
CA ILE A 24 1.31 -8.15 16.03
C ILE A 24 0.00 -7.47 16.42
N PHE A 25 -0.73 -6.88 15.46
CA PHE A 25 -2.06 -6.30 15.70
C PHE A 25 -3.03 -7.33 16.27
N VAL A 26 -3.04 -8.55 15.70
CA VAL A 26 -3.86 -9.67 16.17
C VAL A 26 -3.47 -10.07 17.60
N VAL A 27 -2.18 -10.18 17.92
CA VAL A 27 -1.75 -10.46 19.30
C VAL A 27 -2.13 -9.33 20.26
N TYR A 28 -2.05 -8.08 19.80
CA TYR A 28 -2.40 -6.90 20.60
C TYR A 28 -3.89 -6.88 20.98
N GLN A 29 -4.81 -7.21 20.07
CA GLN A 29 -6.25 -7.32 20.38
C GLN A 29 -6.54 -8.49 21.35
N PHE A 30 -5.75 -9.58 21.33
CA PHE A 30 -5.94 -10.74 22.20
C PHE A 30 -5.45 -10.52 23.64
N ARG A 31 -4.72 -9.44 23.92
CA ARG A 31 -4.12 -9.18 25.24
C ARG A 31 -5.14 -9.17 26.38
N ASP A 32 -6.33 -8.65 26.13
CA ASP A 32 -7.38 -8.47 27.14
C ASP A 32 -8.22 -9.73 27.37
N ILE A 33 -8.05 -10.77 26.54
CA ILE A 33 -8.58 -12.11 26.83
C ILE A 33 -7.68 -12.83 27.84
N VAL A 34 -6.38 -12.50 27.86
CA VAL A 34 -5.37 -13.14 28.71
C VAL A 34 -5.17 -12.38 30.03
N LYS A 35 -5.43 -11.06 30.05
CA LYS A 35 -5.36 -10.23 31.25
C LYS A 35 -6.76 -9.96 31.79
N ASP A 36 -6.93 -10.03 33.10
CA ASP A 36 -8.19 -9.73 33.82
C ASP A 36 -8.61 -8.24 33.76
N GLU A 37 -7.86 -7.40 33.02
CA GLU A 37 -8.18 -6.02 32.74
C GLU A 37 -8.92 -5.91 31.40
N LYS A 38 -10.22 -5.59 31.45
CA LYS A 38 -10.98 -5.19 30.26
C LYS A 38 -10.55 -3.79 29.84
N VAL A 39 -9.69 -3.66 28.82
CA VAL A 39 -9.40 -2.36 28.22
C VAL A 39 -10.45 -2.10 27.14
N ASP A 40 -11.07 -0.93 27.18
CA ASP A 40 -11.98 -0.53 26.12
C ASP A 40 -11.19 -0.33 24.83
N MET A 41 -11.59 -1.05 23.77
CA MET A 41 -10.95 -1.03 22.45
C MET A 41 -11.94 -0.56 21.38
N PRO A 42 -12.36 0.71 21.40
CA PRO A 42 -13.40 1.24 20.50
C PRO A 42 -13.02 1.15 19.02
N PHE A 43 -11.72 1.03 18.70
CA PHE A 43 -11.26 0.80 17.33
C PHE A 43 -11.73 -0.55 16.77
N LEU A 44 -11.92 -1.58 17.60
CA LEU A 44 -12.35 -2.90 17.13
C LEU A 44 -13.75 -2.85 16.52
N GLU A 45 -14.70 -2.19 17.17
CA GLU A 45 -16.06 -2.04 16.62
C GLU A 45 -16.04 -1.29 15.28
N LYS A 46 -15.14 -0.31 15.16
CA LYS A 46 -15.01 0.50 13.95
C LYS A 46 -14.48 -0.30 12.76
N ILE A 47 -13.49 -1.18 12.97
CA ILE A 47 -12.68 -1.76 11.88
C ILE A 47 -12.86 -3.26 11.66
N SER A 48 -13.34 -4.03 12.64
CA SER A 48 -13.31 -5.51 12.60
C SER A 48 -13.95 -6.10 11.36
N TYR A 49 -15.11 -5.58 10.96
CA TYR A 49 -15.83 -6.08 9.77
C TYR A 49 -14.99 -5.93 8.50
N PHE A 50 -14.42 -4.75 8.26
CA PHE A 50 -13.56 -4.50 7.11
C PHE A 50 -12.25 -5.27 7.19
N PHE A 51 -11.71 -5.46 8.39
CA PHE A 51 -10.50 -6.25 8.59
C PHE A 51 -10.73 -7.70 8.17
N ILE A 52 -11.82 -8.32 8.62
CA ILE A 52 -12.21 -9.68 8.23
C ILE A 52 -12.39 -9.79 6.71
N ILE A 53 -13.16 -8.86 6.11
CA ILE A 53 -13.35 -8.82 4.65
C ILE A 53 -12.01 -8.71 3.92
N SER A 54 -11.11 -7.84 4.38
CA SER A 54 -9.81 -7.65 3.74
C SER A 54 -8.94 -8.91 3.76
N ASN A 55 -9.00 -9.71 4.82
CA ASN A 55 -8.25 -10.97 4.92
C ASN A 55 -8.85 -12.07 4.03
N ILE A 56 -10.18 -12.19 4.01
CA ILE A 56 -10.88 -13.12 3.12
C ILE A 56 -10.57 -12.77 1.65
N ALA A 57 -10.68 -11.49 1.30
CA ALA A 57 -10.36 -11.00 -0.04
C ALA A 57 -8.87 -11.18 -0.38
N ASN A 58 -7.95 -11.01 0.57
CA ASN A 58 -6.52 -11.30 0.36
C ASN A 58 -6.26 -12.79 0.07
N THR A 59 -6.95 -13.69 0.78
CA THR A 59 -6.88 -15.14 0.54
C THR A 59 -7.34 -15.47 -0.89
N PHE A 60 -8.48 -14.95 -1.30
CA PHE A 60 -8.98 -15.13 -2.66
C PHE A 60 -8.09 -14.48 -3.71
N TRP A 61 -7.51 -13.31 -3.43
CA TRP A 61 -6.58 -12.65 -4.34
C TRP A 61 -5.35 -13.53 -4.63
N ILE A 62 -4.74 -14.13 -3.60
CA ILE A 62 -3.60 -15.06 -3.77
C ILE A 62 -4.02 -16.24 -4.64
N PHE A 63 -5.19 -16.84 -4.35
CA PHE A 63 -5.72 -17.95 -5.12
C PHE A 63 -5.92 -17.56 -6.59
N PHE A 64 -6.67 -16.48 -6.87
CA PHE A 64 -6.94 -16.04 -8.24
C PHE A 64 -5.66 -15.70 -9.00
N TRP A 65 -4.69 -15.04 -8.35
CA TRP A 65 -3.40 -14.73 -8.96
C TRP A 65 -2.61 -16.00 -9.30
N HIS A 66 -2.57 -16.98 -8.39
CA HIS A 66 -1.84 -18.23 -8.58
C HIS A 66 -2.40 -19.08 -9.73
N TYR A 67 -3.72 -19.13 -9.89
CA TYR A 67 -4.40 -19.85 -10.97
C TYR A 67 -4.54 -19.05 -12.26
N GLY A 68 -3.97 -17.83 -12.35
CA GLY A 68 -4.06 -16.99 -13.55
C GLY A 68 -5.45 -16.41 -13.83
N LEU A 69 -6.35 -16.41 -12.83
CA LEU A 69 -7.71 -15.87 -12.89
C LEU A 69 -7.69 -14.34 -12.71
N ILE A 70 -7.04 -13.62 -13.63
CA ILE A 70 -6.70 -12.19 -13.48
C ILE A 70 -7.92 -11.26 -13.34
N TYR A 71 -9.03 -11.55 -14.02
CA TYR A 71 -10.26 -10.76 -13.87
C TYR A 71 -10.87 -10.88 -12.47
N PHE A 72 -10.75 -12.07 -11.84
CA PHE A 72 -11.20 -12.26 -10.46
C PHE A 72 -10.19 -11.69 -9.46
N SER A 73 -8.89 -11.69 -9.79
CA SER A 73 -7.87 -11.10 -8.92
C SER A 73 -8.07 -9.60 -8.74
N ILE A 74 -8.44 -8.86 -9.80
CA ILE A 74 -8.72 -7.41 -9.66
C ILE A 74 -9.96 -7.15 -8.81
N ILE A 75 -11.00 -7.98 -8.89
CA ILE A 75 -12.19 -7.85 -8.02
C ILE A 75 -11.78 -8.01 -6.55
N ALA A 76 -11.03 -9.06 -6.23
CA ALA A 76 -10.52 -9.27 -4.88
C ALA A 76 -9.63 -8.10 -4.42
N MET A 77 -8.76 -7.60 -5.29
CA MET A 77 -7.89 -6.45 -5.00
C MET A 77 -8.68 -5.18 -4.68
N ILE A 78 -9.75 -4.89 -5.43
CA ILE A 78 -10.63 -3.74 -5.17
C ILE A 78 -11.34 -3.90 -3.82
N VAL A 79 -11.78 -5.11 -3.46
CA VAL A 79 -12.40 -5.38 -2.15
C VAL A 79 -11.40 -5.15 -1.01
N ILE A 80 -10.14 -5.57 -1.16
CA ILE A 80 -9.07 -5.30 -0.18
C ILE A 80 -8.85 -3.78 -0.06
N LEU A 81 -8.66 -3.10 -1.20
CA LEU A 81 -8.41 -1.66 -1.23
C LEU A 81 -9.55 -0.88 -0.57
N PHE A 82 -10.79 -1.17 -0.93
CA PHE A 82 -11.97 -0.55 -0.34
C PHE A 82 -12.01 -0.78 1.18
N SER A 83 -11.81 -2.03 1.62
CA SER A 83 -11.80 -2.37 3.04
C SER A 83 -10.74 -1.58 3.81
N LEU A 84 -9.52 -1.48 3.26
CA LEU A 84 -8.43 -0.74 3.91
C LEU A 84 -8.66 0.77 3.91
N ILE A 85 -9.26 1.35 2.86
CA ILE A 85 -9.68 2.75 2.86
C ILE A 85 -10.72 2.98 3.97
N MET A 86 -11.70 2.09 4.11
CA MET A 86 -12.72 2.20 5.15
C MET A 86 -12.12 2.09 6.55
N ILE A 87 -11.17 1.18 6.77
CA ILE A 87 -10.42 1.10 8.04
C ILE A 87 -9.67 2.41 8.29
N TYR A 88 -8.92 2.89 7.30
CA TYR A 88 -8.11 4.11 7.42
C TYR A 88 -8.95 5.36 7.74
N LEU A 89 -10.12 5.50 7.10
CA LEU A 89 -11.06 6.59 7.36
C LEU A 89 -11.72 6.47 8.73
N ARG A 90 -12.13 5.26 9.14
CA ARG A 90 -12.81 5.03 10.43
C ARG A 90 -11.87 5.11 11.63
N LEU A 91 -10.57 4.90 11.44
CA LEU A 91 -9.57 5.16 12.46
C LEU A 91 -9.25 6.65 12.63
N ASP A 92 -9.81 7.53 11.77
CA ASP A 92 -9.53 8.97 11.75
C ASP A 92 -8.02 9.28 11.74
N PHE A 93 -7.28 8.52 10.92
CA PHE A 93 -5.82 8.61 10.85
C PHE A 93 -5.36 10.07 10.66
N GLY A 94 -4.44 10.49 11.52
CA GLY A 94 -3.81 11.82 11.48
C GLY A 94 -4.68 12.97 12.01
N LYS A 95 -5.91 12.72 12.48
CA LYS A 95 -6.81 13.76 13.01
C LYS A 95 -6.90 13.80 14.54
N GLU A 96 -6.76 12.67 15.21
CA GLU A 96 -6.85 12.60 16.68
C GLU A 96 -5.48 12.39 17.35
N LYS A 97 -5.36 12.82 18.62
CA LYS A 97 -4.18 12.52 19.44
C LYS A 97 -4.20 11.04 19.83
N LEU A 98 -3.45 10.24 19.07
CA LEU A 98 -3.40 8.80 19.28
C LEU A 98 -2.58 8.43 20.52
N ASN A 99 -3.06 7.41 21.25
CA ASN A 99 -2.24 6.70 22.21
C ASN A 99 -1.01 6.11 21.49
N THR A 100 0.19 6.26 22.06
CA THR A 100 1.44 5.77 21.45
C THR A 100 1.37 4.27 21.13
N LYS A 101 0.69 3.48 21.96
CA LYS A 101 0.52 2.03 21.72
C LYS A 101 -0.36 1.76 20.50
N GLU A 102 -1.53 2.40 20.42
CA GLU A 102 -2.44 2.23 19.27
C GLU A 102 -1.78 2.71 17.98
N ASN A 103 -1.05 3.82 18.01
CA ASN A 103 -0.34 4.32 16.84
C ASN A 103 0.60 3.25 16.23
N TRP A 104 1.32 2.51 17.08
CA TRP A 104 2.25 1.48 16.63
C TRP A 104 1.58 0.14 16.30
N PHE A 105 0.59 -0.28 17.08
CA PHE A 105 0.02 -1.63 16.97
C PHE A 105 -1.27 -1.70 16.14
N VAL A 106 -1.94 -0.57 15.89
CA VAL A 106 -3.20 -0.50 15.13
C VAL A 106 -3.00 0.35 13.88
N TYR A 107 -2.61 1.61 14.03
CA TYR A 107 -2.60 2.56 12.92
C TYR A 107 -1.54 2.24 11.86
N LYS A 108 -0.27 2.09 12.26
CA LYS A 108 0.83 1.82 11.32
C LYS A 108 0.68 0.53 10.51
N PRO A 109 0.27 -0.62 11.09
CA PRO A 109 0.01 -1.83 10.31
C PRO A 109 -0.96 -1.59 9.14
N PHE A 110 -2.11 -0.94 9.40
CA PHE A 110 -3.10 -0.68 8.36
C PHE A 110 -2.67 0.39 7.36
N SER A 111 -1.93 1.40 7.80
CA SER A 111 -1.33 2.40 6.93
C SER A 111 -0.32 1.78 5.95
N ILE A 112 0.59 0.93 6.45
CA ILE A 112 1.57 0.21 5.63
C ILE A 112 0.85 -0.71 4.64
N TYR A 113 -0.18 -1.43 5.11
CA TYR A 113 -0.94 -2.33 4.25
C TYR A 113 -1.69 -1.56 3.15
N LEU A 114 -2.33 -0.44 3.48
CA LEU A 114 -3.01 0.41 2.51
C LEU A 114 -2.03 0.98 1.48
N GLY A 115 -0.87 1.47 1.92
CA GLY A 115 0.19 1.98 1.02
C GLY A 115 0.61 0.96 -0.02
N TRP A 116 0.79 -0.30 0.40
CA TRP A 116 1.15 -1.38 -0.50
C TRP A 116 -0.01 -1.74 -1.45
N ILE A 117 -1.22 -1.85 -0.92
CA ILE A 117 -2.39 -2.22 -1.72
C ILE A 117 -2.74 -1.15 -2.77
N THR A 118 -2.47 0.13 -2.53
CA THR A 118 -2.59 1.16 -3.57
C THR A 118 -1.70 0.83 -4.78
N VAL A 119 -0.42 0.49 -4.54
CA VAL A 119 0.53 0.13 -5.61
C VAL A 119 0.14 -1.22 -6.25
N ALA A 120 -0.21 -2.20 -5.43
CA ALA A 120 -0.59 -3.53 -5.89
C ALA A 120 -1.85 -3.49 -6.76
N THR A 121 -2.79 -2.59 -6.45
CA THR A 121 -4.00 -2.36 -7.26
C THR A 121 -3.63 -1.87 -8.65
N ILE A 122 -2.74 -0.88 -8.75
CA ILE A 122 -2.24 -0.42 -10.04
C ILE A 122 -1.61 -1.58 -10.82
N ALA A 123 -0.72 -2.33 -10.18
CA ALA A 123 -0.06 -3.46 -10.84
C ALA A 123 -1.06 -4.54 -11.31
N ASN A 124 -2.13 -4.77 -10.54
CA ASN A 124 -3.21 -5.68 -10.92
C ASN A 124 -4.02 -5.15 -12.11
N VAL A 125 -4.37 -3.86 -12.12
CA VAL A 125 -5.05 -3.22 -13.28
C VAL A 125 -4.19 -3.33 -14.53
N THR A 126 -2.89 -3.04 -14.45
CA THR A 126 -1.96 -3.19 -15.58
C THR A 126 -1.90 -4.63 -16.07
N ALA A 127 -1.91 -5.62 -15.16
CA ALA A 127 -1.96 -7.04 -15.54
C ALA A 127 -3.26 -7.40 -16.28
N VAL A 128 -4.42 -6.88 -15.84
CA VAL A 128 -5.71 -7.04 -16.53
C VAL A 128 -5.65 -6.43 -17.93
N LEU A 129 -5.15 -5.21 -18.07
CA LEU A 129 -5.04 -4.52 -19.36
C LEU A 129 -4.20 -5.34 -20.35
N ILE A 130 -3.06 -5.87 -19.90
CA ILE A 130 -2.21 -6.71 -20.74
C ILE A 130 -2.88 -8.03 -21.08
N SER A 131 -3.60 -8.65 -20.14
CA SER A 131 -4.39 -9.84 -20.43
C SER A 131 -5.50 -9.60 -21.46
N ALA A 132 -6.00 -8.36 -21.56
CA ALA A 132 -6.98 -7.92 -22.54
C ALA A 132 -6.35 -7.49 -23.89
N GLY A 133 -5.04 -7.64 -24.07
CA GLY A 133 -4.34 -7.38 -25.34
C GLY A 133 -3.64 -6.02 -25.42
N VAL A 134 -3.60 -5.23 -24.35
CA VAL A 134 -2.78 -4.01 -24.33
C VAL A 134 -1.30 -4.38 -24.36
N GLU A 135 -0.52 -3.70 -25.21
CA GLU A 135 0.91 -3.95 -25.33
C GLU A 135 1.66 -3.68 -24.00
N SER A 136 2.55 -4.59 -23.63
CA SER A 136 3.34 -4.51 -22.40
C SER A 136 4.61 -3.65 -22.52
N SER A 137 4.92 -3.15 -23.72
CA SER A 137 6.14 -2.43 -24.08
C SER A 137 5.87 -1.39 -25.17
N GLY A 138 6.84 -0.53 -25.46
CA GLY A 138 6.71 0.53 -26.45
C GLY A 138 6.10 1.80 -25.88
N LEU A 139 5.83 2.77 -26.77
CA LEU A 139 5.47 4.14 -26.39
C LEU A 139 4.21 4.20 -25.52
N LEU A 140 3.16 3.43 -25.86
CA LEU A 140 1.92 3.43 -25.09
C LEU A 140 2.14 2.91 -23.67
N ALA A 141 2.88 1.81 -23.51
CA ALA A 141 3.19 1.24 -22.21
C ALA A 141 4.03 2.20 -21.35
N GLU A 142 4.98 2.92 -21.97
CA GLU A 142 5.77 3.97 -21.29
C GLU A 142 4.87 5.11 -20.80
N ILE A 143 4.03 5.68 -21.68
CA ILE A 143 3.12 6.78 -21.33
C ILE A 143 2.19 6.37 -20.17
N LEU A 144 1.57 5.19 -20.25
CA LEU A 144 0.68 4.69 -19.19
C LEU A 144 1.45 4.50 -17.88
N THR A 145 2.66 3.96 -17.92
CA THR A 145 3.48 3.75 -16.71
C THR A 145 3.87 5.07 -16.07
N VAL A 146 4.30 6.06 -16.87
CA VAL A 146 4.63 7.41 -16.40
C VAL A 146 3.41 8.08 -15.77
N LEU A 147 2.25 7.98 -16.42
CA LEU A 147 0.99 8.53 -15.91
C LEU A 147 0.66 7.95 -14.54
N VAL A 148 0.71 6.62 -14.39
CA VAL A 148 0.31 6.00 -13.14
C VAL A 148 1.33 6.19 -12.03
N ILE A 149 2.64 6.23 -12.33
CA ILE A 149 3.65 6.66 -11.34
C ILE A 149 3.35 8.09 -10.85
N SER A 150 3.00 9.00 -11.77
CA SER A 150 2.66 10.38 -11.42
C SER A 150 1.44 10.46 -10.51
N VAL A 151 0.38 9.68 -10.80
CA VAL A 151 -0.80 9.57 -9.94
C VAL A 151 -0.45 9.01 -8.56
N ALA A 152 0.39 7.97 -8.49
CA ALA A 152 0.83 7.40 -7.21
C ALA A 152 1.60 8.41 -6.35
N VAL A 153 2.47 9.23 -6.97
CA VAL A 153 3.18 10.32 -6.29
C VAL A 153 2.20 11.37 -5.78
N ILE A 154 1.26 11.83 -6.60
CA ILE A 154 0.27 12.85 -6.20
C ILE A 154 -0.55 12.36 -4.99
N ILE A 155 -1.06 11.13 -5.03
CA ILE A 155 -1.81 10.53 -3.92
C ILE A 155 -0.94 10.45 -2.66
N THR A 156 0.31 10.03 -2.81
CA THR A 156 1.24 9.89 -1.68
C THR A 156 1.56 11.24 -1.04
N ILE A 157 1.85 12.25 -1.85
CA ILE A 157 2.08 13.62 -1.38
C ILE A 157 0.82 14.15 -0.69
N ALA A 158 -0.37 13.97 -1.26
CA ALA A 158 -1.61 14.38 -0.62
C ALA A 158 -1.81 13.71 0.75
N ILE A 159 -1.62 12.40 0.86
CA ILE A 159 -1.71 11.67 2.14
C ILE A 159 -0.66 12.17 3.13
N LEU A 160 0.57 12.37 2.69
CA LEU A 160 1.67 12.84 3.52
C LEU A 160 1.40 14.24 4.10
N PHE A 161 0.89 15.18 3.30
CA PHE A 161 0.65 16.54 3.77
C PHE A 161 -0.68 16.71 4.52
N LEU A 162 -1.73 16.00 4.10
CA LEU A 162 -3.06 16.12 4.72
C LEU A 162 -3.20 15.27 5.99
N ARG A 163 -2.51 14.12 6.05
CA ARG A 163 -2.64 13.15 7.15
C ARG A 163 -1.35 12.90 7.92
N LYS A 164 -0.22 13.43 7.47
CA LYS A 164 1.11 13.22 8.07
C LYS A 164 1.46 11.73 8.20
N ASP A 165 0.99 10.93 7.25
CA ASP A 165 1.22 9.49 7.27
C ASP A 165 2.54 9.12 6.58
N TYR A 166 3.58 9.03 7.39
CA TYR A 166 4.91 8.62 6.96
C TYR A 166 4.97 7.13 6.61
N ALA A 167 4.16 6.29 7.26
CA ALA A 167 4.25 4.85 7.10
C ALA A 167 3.70 4.43 5.72
N TYR A 168 2.56 4.98 5.32
CA TYR A 168 2.02 4.87 3.96
C TYR A 168 3.06 5.34 2.93
N SER A 169 3.63 6.52 3.16
CA SER A 169 4.54 7.17 2.20
C SER A 169 5.85 6.40 2.01
N LEU A 170 6.38 5.80 3.07
CA LEU A 170 7.57 4.95 3.00
C LEU A 170 7.32 3.68 2.19
N VAL A 171 6.12 3.11 2.25
CA VAL A 171 5.77 1.93 1.45
C VAL A 171 5.68 2.28 -0.03
N VAL A 172 5.09 3.42 -0.38
CA VAL A 172 5.06 3.86 -1.78
C VAL A 172 6.47 4.20 -2.28
N LEU A 173 7.30 4.83 -1.44
CA LEU A 173 8.71 5.08 -1.77
C LEU A 173 9.47 3.75 -2.03
N TRP A 174 9.26 2.74 -1.19
CA TRP A 174 9.82 1.40 -1.37
C TRP A 174 9.38 0.76 -2.70
N ALA A 175 8.11 0.90 -3.04
CA ALA A 175 7.57 0.42 -4.31
C ALA A 175 8.20 1.14 -5.51
N LEU A 176 8.25 2.48 -5.49
CA LEU A 176 8.85 3.30 -6.56
C LEU A 176 10.33 2.97 -6.76
N PHE A 177 11.07 2.77 -5.66
CA PHE A 177 12.46 2.31 -5.72
C PHE A 177 12.57 0.93 -6.36
N GLY A 178 11.63 0.03 -6.05
CA GLY A 178 11.50 -1.25 -6.72
C GLY A 178 11.28 -1.18 -8.24
N ILE A 179 10.45 -0.23 -8.70
CA ILE A 179 10.23 0.03 -10.13
C ILE A 179 11.52 0.54 -10.77
N PHE A 180 12.18 1.52 -10.13
CA PHE A 180 13.48 2.02 -10.59
C PHE A 180 14.49 0.88 -10.76
N LEU A 181 14.68 0.03 -9.74
CA LEU A 181 15.60 -1.10 -9.79
C LEU A 181 15.27 -2.08 -10.94
N LYS A 182 13.98 -2.30 -11.22
CA LYS A 182 13.56 -3.20 -12.29
C LYS A 182 13.84 -2.64 -13.67
N GLN A 183 13.75 -1.33 -13.85
CA GLN A 183 13.84 -0.67 -15.15
C GLN A 183 15.23 -0.18 -15.50
N LEU A 184 16.16 -0.14 -14.53
CA LEU A 184 17.57 0.17 -14.75
C LEU A 184 18.15 -0.67 -15.89
N GLY A 185 18.60 0.00 -16.96
CA GLY A 185 19.18 -0.65 -18.15
C GLY A 185 18.15 -1.29 -19.11
N PHE A 186 16.86 -1.25 -18.80
CA PHE A 186 15.78 -1.80 -19.64
C PHE A 186 14.92 -0.72 -20.29
N ASN A 187 14.47 0.28 -19.53
CA ASN A 187 13.64 1.36 -20.06
C ASN A 187 14.05 2.71 -19.44
N LEU A 188 14.68 3.57 -20.24
CA LEU A 188 15.23 4.84 -19.76
C LEU A 188 14.13 5.80 -19.27
N THR A 189 13.03 5.92 -20.02
CA THR A 189 11.89 6.78 -19.69
C THR A 189 11.36 6.44 -18.29
N VAL A 190 10.99 5.17 -18.07
CA VAL A 190 10.42 4.73 -16.78
C VAL A 190 11.45 4.79 -15.66
N THR A 191 12.74 4.52 -15.94
CA THR A 191 13.82 4.65 -14.96
C THR A 191 13.92 6.08 -14.44
N ILE A 192 13.96 7.07 -15.34
CA ILE A 192 14.05 8.49 -14.98
C ILE A 192 12.80 8.92 -14.20
N THR A 193 11.62 8.53 -14.66
CA THR A 193 10.38 8.85 -13.95
C THR A 193 10.34 8.24 -12.55
N ALA A 194 10.73 6.97 -12.39
CA ALA A 194 10.74 6.29 -11.10
C ALA A 194 11.73 6.93 -10.12
N ILE A 195 12.95 7.29 -10.56
CA ILE A 195 13.92 7.93 -9.66
C ILE A 195 13.49 9.35 -9.26
N ILE A 196 12.91 10.13 -10.18
CA ILE A 196 12.34 11.45 -9.84
C ILE A 196 11.21 11.29 -8.82
N ALA A 197 10.33 10.30 -9.02
CA ALA A 197 9.26 10.00 -8.07
C ALA A 197 9.79 9.63 -6.68
N VAL A 198 10.84 8.80 -6.60
CA VAL A 198 11.53 8.47 -5.34
C VAL A 198 12.05 9.74 -4.66
N ILE A 199 12.74 10.61 -5.39
CA ILE A 199 13.31 11.86 -4.85
C ILE A 199 12.21 12.78 -4.32
N ILE A 200 11.12 12.96 -5.08
CA ILE A 200 9.99 13.82 -4.67
C ILE A 200 9.36 13.31 -3.37
N VAL A 201 9.07 12.01 -3.28
CA VAL A 201 8.46 11.43 -2.07
C VAL A 201 9.42 11.49 -0.89
N ALA A 202 10.71 11.19 -1.09
CA ALA A 202 11.73 11.28 -0.05
C ALA A 202 11.86 12.72 0.50
N ALA A 203 11.95 13.71 -0.38
CA ALA A 203 12.01 15.11 -0.02
C ALA A 203 10.76 15.57 0.73
N GLY A 204 9.57 15.14 0.29
CA GLY A 204 8.32 15.39 0.98
C GLY A 204 8.31 14.85 2.41
N ILE A 205 8.81 13.63 2.62
CA ILE A 205 8.91 13.01 3.96
C ILE A 205 9.86 13.81 4.84
N ILE A 206 11.05 14.14 4.35
CA ILE A 206 12.05 14.91 5.10
C ILE A 206 11.50 16.28 5.49
N PHE A 207 10.86 16.98 4.55
CA PHE A 207 10.27 18.30 4.77
C PHE A 207 9.18 18.27 5.85
N THR A 208 8.27 17.30 5.77
CA THR A 208 7.16 17.19 6.73
C THR A 208 7.63 16.77 8.12
N VAL A 209 8.64 15.90 8.23
CA VAL A 209 9.28 15.57 9.52
C VAL A 209 9.99 16.77 10.12
N TYR A 210 10.73 17.54 9.31
CA TYR A 210 11.43 18.74 9.77
C TYR A 210 10.45 19.79 10.32
N ARG A 211 9.35 20.03 9.61
CA ARG A 211 8.32 20.98 10.02
C ARG A 211 7.58 20.55 11.29
N ALA A 212 7.46 19.25 11.55
CA ALA A 212 6.81 18.74 12.76
C ALA A 212 7.65 18.88 14.04
N LYS A 213 8.96 19.09 13.91
CA LYS A 213 9.89 19.29 15.04
C LYS A 213 10.06 20.75 15.47
N ARG A 214 9.63 21.70 14.63
CA ARG A 214 9.58 23.13 14.95
C ARG A 214 8.22 23.49 15.52
#